data_AF-A0A920W5D9-F1
#
_entry.id   AF-A0A920W5D9-F1
#
_cell.length_a   1.000
_cell.length_b   1.000
_cell.length_c   1.000
_cell.angle_alpha   90.00
_cell.angle_beta   90.00
_cell.angle_gamma   90.00
#
_symmetry.space_group_name_H-M   'P 1'
#
loop_
_entity.id
_entity.type
_entity.pdbx_description
1 polymer ?
#
loop_
_entity_poly.entity_id
_entity_poly.type
_entity_poly.pdbx_seq_one_letter_code
_entity_poly.pdbx_strand_id
1 'polypeptide(L)' 'MKLTERFTRTADNRLEYQFTVDDPKVWTQPWTGVFTFNLDNEQYDVVEYACHEGNYGMTNILSGARALDRERAEGSR' A
#
# COMPACT_ATOMS: atom_id res chain seq x y z
N MET A 1 -13.31 6.52 21.15
CA MET A 1 -12.68 5.52 20.28
C MET A 1 -12.79 4.10 20.86
N LYS A 2 -13.36 3.19 20.07
CA LYS A 2 -13.30 1.74 20.21
C LYS A 2 -12.82 1.16 18.88
N LEU A 3 -11.82 0.28 18.93
CA LEU A 3 -11.35 -0.49 17.79
C LEU A 3 -11.80 -1.95 17.97
N THR A 4 -12.43 -2.52 16.95
CA THR A 4 -12.78 -3.95 16.94
C THR A 4 -12.06 -4.62 15.79
N GLU A 5 -11.29 -5.67 16.08
CA GLU A 5 -10.43 -6.36 15.13
C GLU A 5 -10.85 -7.82 14.96
N ARG A 6 -10.79 -8.33 13.72
CA ARG A 6 -11.07 -9.72 13.37
C ARG A 6 -10.04 -10.24 12.38
N PHE A 7 -9.41 -11.34 12.75
CA PHE A 7 -8.49 -12.07 11.89
C PHE A 7 -9.14 -13.39 11.45
N THR A 8 -9.23 -13.60 10.14
CA THR A 8 -9.85 -14.79 9.54
C THR A 8 -8.88 -15.43 8.58
N ARG A 9 -8.44 -16.66 8.85
CA ARG A 9 -7.65 -17.43 7.88
C ARG A 9 -8.60 -17.90 6.77
N THR A 10 -8.51 -17.29 5.58
CA THR A 10 -9.42 -17.55 4.45
C THR A 10 -8.87 -18.58 3.48
N ALA A 11 -7.56 -18.85 3.51
CA ALA A 11 -6.89 -19.94 2.81
C ALA A 11 -5.61 -20.33 3.55
N ASP A 12 -4.91 -21.38 3.08
CA ASP A 12 -3.69 -21.83 3.76
C ASP A 12 -2.59 -20.77 3.81
N ASN A 13 -2.52 -19.93 2.79
CA ASN A 13 -1.56 -18.86 2.62
C ASN A 13 -2.20 -17.46 2.68
N ARG A 14 -3.41 -17.33 3.24
CA ARG A 14 -4.13 -16.05 3.26
C ARG A 14 -4.84 -15.78 4.58
N LEU A 15 -4.60 -14.59 5.11
CA LEU A 15 -5.23 -14.07 6.31
C LEU A 15 -5.94 -12.77 5.97
N GLU A 16 -7.24 -12.70 6.23
CA GLU A 16 -8.01 -11.47 6.16
C GLU A 16 -8.02 -10.80 7.54
N TYR A 17 -7.72 -9.51 7.56
CA TYR A 17 -7.80 -8.65 8.73
C TYR A 17 -8.86 -7.59 8.49
N GLN A 18 -9.92 -7.65 9.27
CA GLN A 18 -10.98 -6.65 9.28
C GLN A 18 -10.89 -5.85 10.59
N PHE A 19 -11.03 -4.55 10.49
CA PHE A 19 -11.13 -3.67 11.66
C PHE A 19 -12.27 -2.69 11.50
N THR A 20 -12.99 -2.39 12.58
CA THR A 20 -13.92 -1.25 12.61
C THR A 20 -13.53 -0.24 13.68
N VAL A 21 -13.55 1.02 13.28
CA VAL A 21 -13.27 2.18 14.12
C VAL A 21 -14.60 2.82 14.49
N ASP A 22 -14.88 2.87 15.79
CA ASP A 22 -16.03 3.58 16.36
C ASP A 22 -15.51 4.73 17.22
N ASP A 23 -15.52 5.94 16.66
CA ASP A 23 -15.13 7.14 17.39
C ASP A 23 -16.01 8.34 17.04
N PRO A 24 -17.11 8.58 17.78
CA PRO A 24 -18.07 9.65 17.48
C PRO A 24 -17.51 11.07 17.68
N LYS A 25 -16.33 11.20 18.30
CA LYS A 25 -15.61 12.49 18.40
C LYS A 25 -14.91 12.88 17.11
N VAL A 26 -14.60 11.91 16.25
CA VAL A 26 -13.80 12.10 15.03
C VAL A 26 -14.65 11.82 13.79
N TRP A 27 -15.48 10.78 13.82
CA TRP A 27 -16.27 10.31 12.68
C TRP A 27 -17.77 10.38 12.97
N THR A 28 -18.57 10.65 11.94
CA THR A 28 -20.04 10.74 12.05
C THR A 28 -20.71 9.38 12.23
N GLN A 29 -20.02 8.30 11.87
CA GLN A 29 -20.48 6.93 12.03
C GLN A 29 -19.28 5.98 12.09
N PRO A 30 -19.42 4.79 12.71
CA PRO A 30 -18.41 3.75 12.63
C PRO A 30 -18.14 3.33 11.19
N TRP A 31 -16.89 3.01 10.87
CA TRP A 31 -16.50 2.51 9.56
C TRP A 31 -15.59 1.29 9.68
N THR A 32 -15.58 0.47 8.63
CA THR A 32 -14.82 -0.78 8.58
C THR A 32 -13.84 -0.76 7.43
N GLY A 33 -12.60 -1.16 7.70
CA GLY A 33 -11.57 -1.45 6.69
C GLY A 33 -11.22 -2.94 6.66
N VAL A 34 -10.72 -3.39 5.51
CA VAL A 34 -10.29 -4.77 5.29
C VAL A 34 -8.92 -4.78 4.62
N PHE A 35 -8.02 -5.60 5.15
CA PHE A 35 -6.72 -5.91 4.56
C PHE A 35 -6.59 -7.42 4.36
N THR A 36 -5.83 -7.80 3.33
CA THR A 36 -5.50 -9.20 3.07
C THR A 36 -4.00 -9.37 3.14
N PHE A 37 -3.54 -10.24 4.03
CA PHE A 37 -2.16 -10.68 4.12
C PHE A 37 -1.98 -11.97 3.33
N ASN A 38 -0.97 -11.99 2.47
CA ASN A 38 -0.50 -13.21 1.82
C ASN A 38 0.69 -13.74 2.61
N LEU A 39 0.72 -15.04 2.83
CA LEU A 39 1.88 -15.70 3.41
C LEU A 39 3.04 -15.61 2.42
N ASP A 40 4.10 -14.94 2.84
CA ASP A 40 5.39 -14.91 2.16
C ASP A 40 6.41 -15.52 3.12
N ASN A 41 7.09 -16.58 2.67
CA ASN A 41 8.10 -17.27 3.47
C ASN A 41 9.51 -16.70 3.27
N GLU A 42 9.71 -15.87 2.24
CA GLU A 42 10.98 -15.21 1.91
C GLU A 42 11.06 -13.84 2.57
N GLN A 43 9.91 -13.17 2.74
CA GLN A 43 9.82 -11.90 3.43
C GLN A 43 9.47 -12.09 4.92
N TYR A 44 10.42 -11.77 5.79
CA TYR A 44 10.27 -11.97 7.25
C TYR A 44 9.48 -10.86 7.96
N ASP A 45 9.28 -9.72 7.30
CA ASP A 45 8.59 -8.54 7.86
C ASP A 45 7.24 -8.27 7.17
N VAL A 46 6.27 -7.80 7.97
CA VAL A 46 5.02 -7.24 7.45
C VAL A 46 5.30 -5.84 6.93
N VAL A 47 5.27 -5.68 5.62
CA VAL A 47 5.45 -4.38 4.96
C VAL A 47 4.10 -3.77 4.58
N GLU A 48 3.96 -2.46 4.74
CA GLU A 48 2.78 -1.75 4.27
C GLU A 48 2.80 -1.69 2.73
N TYR A 49 1.76 -2.25 2.11
CA TYR A 49 1.60 -2.31 0.65
C TYR A 49 1.63 -0.92 -0.03
N ALA A 50 1.28 0.14 0.70
CA ALA A 50 1.22 1.50 0.17
C ALA A 50 2.59 2.19 -0.02
N CYS A 51 3.70 1.61 0.44
CA CYS A 51 5.02 2.28 0.37
C CYS A 51 5.65 2.37 -1.03
N HIS A 52 5.05 1.78 -2.09
CA HIS A 52 5.60 1.89 -3.44
C HIS A 52 5.64 3.33 -3.97
N GLU A 53 4.71 4.19 -3.54
CA GLU A 53 4.65 5.59 -3.97
C GLU A 53 5.83 6.41 -3.40
N GLY A 54 6.21 6.16 -2.14
CA GLY A 54 7.37 6.83 -1.51
C GLY A 54 8.73 6.24 -1.91
N ASN A 55 8.82 4.92 -2.08
CA ASN A 55 10.10 4.24 -2.30
C ASN A 55 10.61 4.35 -3.74
N TYR A 56 9.72 4.31 -4.72
CA TYR A 56 10.09 4.32 -6.14
C TYR A 56 9.59 5.56 -6.87
N GLY A 57 8.64 6.32 -6.31
CA GLY A 57 8.03 7.46 -6.99
C GLY A 57 9.06 8.46 -7.49
N MET A 58 9.96 8.95 -6.62
CA MET A 58 10.97 9.93 -7.00
C MET A 58 11.97 9.39 -8.04
N THR A 59 12.47 8.17 -7.85
CA THR A 59 13.41 7.54 -8.79
C THR A 59 12.77 7.31 -10.16
N ASN A 60 11.52 6.86 -10.20
CA ASN A 60 10.77 6.64 -11.44
C ASN A 60 10.46 7.95 -12.16
N ILE A 61 10.06 9.00 -11.43
CA ILE A 61 9.82 10.34 -12.02
C ILE A 61 11.11 10.90 -12.63
N LEU A 62 12.22 10.87 -11.90
CA LEU A 62 13.50 11.40 -12.38
C LEU A 62 14.05 10.58 -13.56
N SER A 63 13.95 9.25 -13.52
CA SER A 63 14.39 8.40 -14.63
C SER A 63 13.55 8.63 -15.90
N GLY A 64 12.24 8.82 -15.77
CA GLY A 64 11.35 9.21 -16.88
C GLY A 64 11.73 10.56 -17.48
N ALA A 65 12.01 11.58 -16.65
CA ALA A 65 12.47 12.89 -17.13
C ALA A 65 13.78 12.78 -17.92
N ARG A 66 14.74 11.97 -17.44
CA ARG A 66 16.01 11.73 -18.14
C ARG A 66 15.87 10.97 -19.45
N ALA A 67 14.87 10.10 -19.56
CA ALA A 67 14.55 9.45 -20.83
C ALA A 67 14.04 10.48 -21.85
N LEU A 68 13.13 11.37 -21.45
CA LEU A 68 12.63 12.45 -22.31
C LEU A 68 13.74 13.43 -22.75
N ASP A 69 14.69 13.75 -21.86
CA ASP A 69 15.83 14.60 -22.20
C ASP A 69 16.69 13.97 -23.33
N ARG A 70 16.91 12.65 -23.28
CA ARG A 70 17.68 11.92 -24.31
C ARG A 70 16.96 11.89 -25.64
N GLU A 71 15.67 11.56 -25.65
CA GLU A 71 14.85 11.55 -26.87
C GLU A 71 14.86 12.90 -27.58
N ARG A 72 14.77 14.01 -26.82
CA ARG A 72 14.86 15.36 -27.37
C ARG A 72 16.24 15.69 -27.94
N ALA A 73 17.31 15.25 -27.28
CA ALA A 73 18.68 15.46 -27.76
C ALA A 73 18.97 14.68 -29.04
N GLU A 74 18.41 13.47 -29.16
CA GLU A 74 18.53 12.63 -30.36
C GLU A 74 17.69 13.14 -31.53
N GLY A 75 16.45 13.60 -31.28
CA GLY A 75 15.58 14.18 -32.32
C GLY A 75 15.95 15.61 -32.76
N SER A 76 16.85 16.28 -32.02
CA SER A 76 17.42 17.59 -32.37
C SER A 76 18.65 17.48 -33.29
N ARG A 77 19.05 16.27 -33.65
CA ARG A 77 20.24 15.98 -34.46
C ARG A 77 19.87 15.62 -35.90
#